data_AF-A0A815LWB6-F1
#
_entry.id   AF-A0A815LWB6-F1
#
_cell.length_a   1.000
_cell.length_b   1.000
_cell.length_c   1.000
_cell.angle_alpha   90.00
_cell.angle_beta   90.00
_cell.angle_gamma   90.00
#
_symmetry.space_group_name_H-M   'P 1'
#
loop_
_entity.id
_entity.type
_entity.pdbx_description
1 polymer ?
#
loop_
_entity_poly.entity_id
_entity_poly.type
_entity_poly.pdbx_seq_one_letter_code
_entity_poly.pdbx_strand_id
1 'polypeptide(L)'
;MEGDTGTTVAGNADGSSGLSKTALHFPAGIVLDEHDNMYFTDRENHRVMYWEKGALEGSTYAGTEGVAGDNDNQFKFPTALERLLS
;
A
#
# COMPACT_ATOMS: atom_id res chain seq x y z
N MET A 1 32.86 -2.69 -6.99
CA MET A 1 31.53 -2.97 -6.44
C MET A 1 30.74 -1.69 -6.65
N GLU A 2 29.83 -1.67 -7.62
CA GLU A 2 28.83 -0.61 -7.67
C GLU A 2 27.84 -0.88 -6.52
N GLY A 3 27.55 0.13 -5.72
CA GLY A 3 26.57 0.02 -4.65
C GLY A 3 25.18 0.12 -5.24
N ASP A 4 24.34 -0.89 -5.02
CA ASP A 4 22.93 -0.81 -5.38
C ASP A 4 22.29 0.36 -4.62
N THR A 5 21.82 1.36 -5.36
CA THR A 5 21.04 2.46 -4.80
C THR A 5 19.56 2.12 -4.84
N GLY A 6 18.82 2.57 -3.82
CA GLY A 6 17.37 2.43 -3.74
C GLY A 6 16.72 3.78 -3.46
N THR A 7 15.44 3.92 -3.82
CA THR A 7 14.62 5.09 -3.51
C THR A 7 13.47 4.69 -2.60
N THR A 8 13.29 5.41 -1.49
CA THR A 8 12.10 5.27 -0.66
C THR A 8 10.92 5.95 -1.36
N VAL A 9 9.88 5.17 -1.65
CA VAL A 9 8.66 5.67 -2.32
C VAL A 9 7.43 5.67 -1.41
N ALA A 10 7.48 4.97 -0.28
CA ALA A 10 6.41 4.92 0.72
C ALA A 10 6.98 4.88 2.15
N GLY A 11 6.23 5.46 3.09
CA GLY A 11 6.61 5.69 4.48
C GLY A 11 7.28 7.05 4.69
N ASN A 12 7.01 7.66 5.85
CA ASN A 12 7.68 8.89 6.26
C ASN A 12 9.04 8.56 6.89
N ALA A 13 10.06 9.39 6.61
CA ALA A 13 11.43 9.16 7.10
C ALA A 13 11.54 9.22 8.63
N ASP A 14 10.63 9.94 9.29
CA ASP A 14 10.54 10.04 10.75
C ASP A 14 9.72 8.91 11.39
N GLY A 15 9.22 7.97 10.59
CA GLY A 15 8.35 6.88 11.04
C GLY A 15 6.93 7.31 11.40
N SER A 16 6.56 8.58 11.16
CA SER A 16 5.19 9.04 11.41
C SER A 16 4.20 8.37 10.45
N SER A 17 2.98 8.17 10.93
CA SER A 17 1.88 7.69 10.10
C SER A 17 1.27 8.82 9.27
N GLY A 18 0.59 8.47 8.17
CA GLY A 18 -0.22 9.44 7.43
C GLY A 18 -1.11 8.80 6.38
N LEU A 19 -1.97 9.60 5.76
CA LEU A 19 -2.98 9.17 4.78
C LEU A 19 -2.64 9.58 3.33
N SER A 20 -1.52 10.27 3.11
CA SER A 20 -1.13 10.72 1.75
C SER A 20 -0.83 9.54 0.82
N LYS A 21 -0.58 9.85 -0.45
CA LYS A 21 -0.16 8.88 -1.47
C LYS A 21 1.20 8.23 -1.19
N THR A 22 1.94 8.69 -0.20
CA THR A 22 3.27 8.15 0.16
C THR A 22 3.36 7.81 1.64
N ALA A 23 2.46 8.31 2.50
CA ALA A 23 2.44 7.98 3.92
C ALA A 23 1.57 6.76 4.20
N LEU A 24 1.97 5.96 5.19
CA LEU A 24 1.33 4.70 5.56
C LEU A 24 0.93 4.71 7.04
N HIS A 25 0.06 3.79 7.44
CA HIS A 25 -0.36 3.58 8.82
C HIS A 25 -0.57 2.09 9.12
N PHE A 26 0.45 1.50 9.76
CA PHE A 26 0.51 0.06 10.10
C PHE A 26 0.19 -0.89 8.93
N PRO A 27 0.92 -0.81 7.78
CA PRO A 27 0.71 -1.75 6.68
C PRO A 27 0.96 -3.20 7.12
N ALA A 28 0.21 -4.16 6.58
CA ALA A 28 0.19 -5.54 7.12
C ALA A 28 0.45 -6.66 6.09
N GLY A 29 0.02 -6.49 4.85
CA GLY A 29 0.17 -7.49 3.79
C GLY A 29 0.64 -6.85 2.49
N ILE A 30 1.43 -7.57 1.71
CA ILE A 30 2.02 -7.09 0.45
C ILE A 30 2.10 -8.23 -0.56
N VAL A 31 1.78 -7.95 -1.82
CA VAL A 31 1.92 -8.87 -2.96
C VAL A 31 2.41 -8.12 -4.20
N LEU A 32 3.02 -8.86 -5.12
CA LEU A 32 3.40 -8.38 -6.45
C LEU A 32 2.56 -9.07 -7.53
N ASP A 33 2.21 -8.33 -8.58
CA ASP A 33 1.66 -8.90 -9.81
C ASP A 33 2.78 -9.39 -10.78
N GLU A 34 2.40 -9.79 -12.00
CA GLU A 34 3.33 -10.28 -13.03
C GLU A 34 4.22 -9.20 -13.66
N HIS A 35 3.88 -7.93 -13.45
CA HIS A 35 4.63 -6.78 -13.94
C HIS A 35 5.47 -6.14 -12.83
N ASP A 36 5.60 -6.80 -11.68
CA ASP A 36 6.21 -6.30 -10.45
C ASP A 36 5.53 -5.04 -9.88
N ASN A 37 4.24 -4.82 -10.18
CA ASN A 37 3.48 -3.80 -9.47
C ASN A 37 3.13 -4.30 -8.08
N MET A 38 3.16 -3.38 -7.12
CA MET A 38 3.03 -3.67 -5.71
C MET A 38 1.64 -3.31 -5.21
N TYR A 39 1.02 -4.26 -4.51
CA TYR A 39 -0.24 -4.06 -3.80
C TYR A 39 0.00 -4.34 -2.33
N PHE A 40 -0.50 -3.49 -1.45
CA PHE A 40 -0.36 -3.72 -0.02
C PHE A 40 -1.51 -3.15 0.79
N THR A 41 -1.80 -3.77 1.94
CA THR A 41 -2.80 -3.26 2.86
C THR A 41 -2.20 -2.16 3.73
N ASP A 42 -2.88 -1.03 3.79
CA ASP A 42 -2.57 0.08 4.69
C ASP A 42 -3.59 0.06 5.82
N ARG A 43 -3.35 -0.84 6.78
CA ARG A 43 -4.37 -1.44 7.66
C ARG A 43 -5.16 -0.41 8.45
N GLU A 44 -4.47 0.52 9.09
CA GLU A 44 -5.10 1.53 9.94
C GLU A 44 -5.59 2.75 9.13
N ASN A 45 -5.30 2.79 7.83
CA ASN A 45 -5.91 3.71 6.88
C ASN A 45 -7.07 3.08 6.10
N HIS A 46 -7.43 1.83 6.38
CA HIS A 46 -8.61 1.16 5.83
C HIS A 46 -8.63 1.07 4.29
N ARG A 47 -7.45 0.92 3.68
CA ARG A 47 -7.28 0.90 2.22
C ARG A 47 -6.29 -0.16 1.75
N VAL A 48 -6.37 -0.48 0.47
CA VAL A 48 -5.34 -1.20 -0.28
C VAL A 48 -4.68 -0.19 -1.21
N MET A 49 -3.35 -0.11 -1.13
CA MET A 49 -2.53 0.76 -1.97
C MET A 49 -1.97 -0.02 -3.15
N TYR A 50 -1.73 0.70 -4.25
CA TYR A 50 -1.09 0.23 -5.46
C TYR A 50 0.10 1.13 -5.82
N TRP A 51 1.20 0.51 -6.21
CA TRP A 51 2.37 1.15 -6.80
C TRP A 51 2.72 0.46 -8.11
N GLU A 52 2.73 1.22 -9.20
CA GLU A 52 3.35 0.76 -10.44
C GLU A 52 4.86 0.63 -10.24
N LYS A 53 5.49 -0.35 -10.89
CA LYS A 53 6.94 -0.54 -10.83
C LYS A 53 7.68 0.74 -11.20
N GLY A 54 8.46 1.27 -10.26
CA GLY A 54 9.26 2.49 -10.45
C GLY A 54 8.52 3.80 -10.20
N ALA A 55 7.23 3.77 -9.80
CA ALA A 55 6.49 4.97 -9.42
C ALA A 55 7.01 5.56 -8.09
N LEU A 56 7.04 6.89 -8.01
CA LEU A 56 7.45 7.62 -6.79
C LEU A 56 6.30 7.86 -5.80
N GLU A 57 5.06 7.69 -6.25
CA GLU A 57 3.85 7.79 -5.43
C GLU A 57 2.85 6.71 -5.82
N GLY A 58 1.96 6.35 -4.89
CA GLY A 58 0.96 5.33 -5.11
C GLY A 58 -0.43 5.89 -5.35
N SER A 59 -1.36 4.97 -5.50
CA SER A 59 -2.79 5.26 -5.54
C SER A 59 -3.55 4.30 -4.64
N THR A 60 -4.73 4.72 -4.17
CA THR A 60 -5.66 3.82 -3.53
C THR A 60 -6.26 2.89 -4.59
N TYR A 61 -5.96 1.59 -4.48
CA TYR A 61 -6.53 0.56 -5.34
C TYR A 61 -7.96 0.21 -4.95
N ALA A 62 -8.20 0.09 -3.65
CA ALA A 62 -9.51 -0.23 -3.09
C ALA A 62 -9.63 0.29 -1.65
N GLY A 63 -10.88 0.43 -1.19
CA GLY A 63 -11.19 1.05 0.10
C GLY A 63 -11.44 2.55 -0.03
N THR A 64 -11.94 3.14 1.04
CA THR A 64 -12.18 4.58 1.14
C THR A 64 -11.14 5.15 2.10
N GLU A 65 -10.32 6.08 1.64
CA GLU A 65 -9.17 6.59 2.40
C GLU A 65 -9.57 7.07 3.81
N GLY A 66 -9.02 6.40 4.83
CA GLY A 66 -9.24 6.75 6.23
C GLY A 66 -10.62 6.41 6.78
N VAL A 67 -11.46 5.71 6.01
CA VAL A 67 -12.82 5.35 6.40
C VAL A 67 -12.93 3.85 6.60
N ALA A 68 -13.02 3.45 7.87
CA ALA A 68 -13.37 2.10 8.26
C ALA A 68 -14.83 1.81 7.96
N GLY A 69 -15.13 0.62 7.44
CA GLY A 69 -16.52 0.18 7.35
C GLY A 69 -16.70 -1.10 6.58
N ASP A 70 -17.96 -1.53 6.56
CA ASP A 70 -18.44 -2.75 5.92
C ASP A 70 -19.39 -2.43 4.74
N ASN A 71 -19.46 -1.16 4.32
CA ASN A 71 -20.21 -0.77 3.12
C ASN A 71 -19.42 -1.08 1.85
N ASP A 72 -20.09 -0.96 0.69
CA ASP A 72 -19.44 -1.05 -0.61
C ASP A 72 -18.20 -0.14 -0.69
N ASN A 73 -17.09 -0.72 -1.13
CA ASN A 73 -15.79 -0.05 -1.24
C ASN A 73 -15.20 0.48 0.08
N GLN A 74 -15.59 -0.08 1.23
CA GLN A 74 -14.95 0.17 2.52
C GLN A 74 -14.26 -1.09 3.05
N PHE A 75 -13.18 -0.91 3.80
CA PHE A 75 -12.51 -1.99 4.50
C PHE A 75 -12.40 -1.69 5.99
N LYS A 76 -12.32 -2.75 6.79
CA LYS A 76 -12.06 -2.64 8.23
C LYS A 76 -10.82 -3.43 8.58
N PHE A 77 -9.71 -2.71 8.78
CA PHE A 77 -8.40 -3.29 9.12
C PHE A 77 -7.96 -4.42 8.16
N PRO A 78 -7.85 -4.16 6.84
CA PRO A 78 -7.42 -5.19 5.90
C PRO A 78 -6.01 -5.66 6.26
N THR A 79 -5.79 -6.97 6.36
CA THR A 79 -4.51 -7.56 6.79
C THR A 79 -3.83 -8.35 5.68
N ALA A 80 -4.55 -9.23 5.00
CA ALA A 80 -4.00 -10.14 4.01
C ALA A 80 -4.38 -9.70 2.58
N LEU A 81 -3.46 -9.96 1.66
CA LEU A 81 -3.71 -10.00 0.23
C LEU A 81 -3.26 -11.36 -0.26
N GLU A 82 -4.10 -12.04 -1.04
CA GLU A 82 -3.72 -13.29 -1.70
C GLU A 82 -3.70 -13.04 -3.20
N ARG A 83 -2.58 -13.42 -3.84
CA ARG A 83 -2.52 -13.46 -5.30
C ARG A 83 -3.36 -14.66 -5.74
N LEU A 84 -4.47 -14.41 -6.44
CA LEU A 84 -5.15 -15.46 -7.18
C LEU A 84 -4.21 -15.89 -8.32
N LEU A 85 -3.62 -17.08 -8.19
CA LEU A 85 -2.93 -17.74 -9.30
C LEU A 85 -4.03 -18.09 -10.32
N SER A 86 -4.08 -17.37 -11.45
CA SER A 86 -4.90 -17.75 -12.61
C SER A 86 -4.18 -18.78 -13.47
#